data_AF-A0A0N4YN73-F1
#
_entry.id   AF-A0A0N4YN73-F1
#
_cell.length_a   1.000
_cell.length_b   1.000
_cell.length_c   1.000
_cell.angle_alpha   90.00
_cell.angle_beta   90.00
_cell.angle_gamma   90.00
#
_symmetry.space_group_name_H-M   'P 1'
#
loop_
_entity.id
_entity.type
_entity.pdbx_description
1 polymer ?
#
loop_
_entity_poly.entity_id
_entity_poly.type
_entity_poly.pdbx_seq_one_letter_code
_entity_poly.pdbx_strand_id
1 'polypeptide(L)'
;MNIQIPFREPALKRRDVVTCVAPLFGNEQWQQALFAAHVYRKFGSHMHLYVRSMVSPVFELMKVYEREGYLTLQPWLRLTLLTIPESEFNPNVNVEFRSQAAAQTDCLLQYKESASYIAFMDLDDVLIPRLAGTYLDEFTHLFHSMPNVAFLHYSKENTRLKAARTGGRFSMRGMLSTIQFEQHSETGKMVADPRYVNSTWIHYPIEAAEGMERYNVPNHVNAITHLKHMRVMDEEIQSGPLTAYKPQTYEQVSDQPLLSSSDIDDIQLDFERMAAKAEVASILPRLPTSFPYLKAIAKCFEDTYYKFHYSGRTGEITCPGPDRCLFPRGIPCYNSVANFQATTNGTKLNLHYAMDASFMEESGCKP
;
A
#
# COMPACT_ATOMS: atom_id res chain seq x y z
N MET A 1 23.93 -26.97 19.30
CA MET A 1 22.65 -27.39 18.72
C MET A 1 22.47 -26.53 17.47
N ASN A 2 22.39 -27.11 16.27
CA ASN A 2 22.17 -26.30 15.06
C ASN A 2 20.67 -25.99 14.96
N ILE A 3 20.31 -24.72 15.19
CA ILE A 3 18.94 -24.24 15.01
C ILE A 3 18.78 -23.90 13.52
N GLN A 4 17.86 -24.58 12.83
CA GLN A 4 17.44 -24.20 11.49
C GLN A 4 16.26 -23.24 11.59
N ILE A 5 16.46 -21.99 11.18
CA ILE A 5 15.39 -21.00 11.05
C ILE A 5 14.85 -21.11 9.62
N PRO A 6 13.54 -21.29 9.43
CA PRO A 6 12.96 -21.31 8.09
C PRO A 6 13.18 -19.95 7.41
N PHE A 7 13.61 -19.98 6.15
CA PHE A 7 13.68 -18.80 5.31
C PHE A 7 12.59 -18.88 4.23
N ARG A 8 12.12 -17.72 3.79
CA ARG A 8 11.17 -17.65 2.67
C ARG A 8 11.96 -17.62 1.37
N GLU A 9 11.55 -18.45 0.43
CA GLU A 9 12.09 -18.42 -0.92
C GLU A 9 11.64 -17.15 -1.67
N PRO A 10 12.49 -16.56 -2.52
CA PRO A 10 12.10 -15.43 -3.35
C PRO A 10 11.01 -15.82 -4.36
N ALA A 11 10.29 -14.82 -4.86
CA ALA A 11 9.28 -15.03 -5.89
C ALA A 11 9.97 -15.48 -7.20
N LEU A 12 9.55 -16.63 -7.73
CA LEU A 12 10.12 -17.20 -8.96
C LEU A 12 9.45 -16.67 -10.23
N LYS A 13 8.20 -16.22 -10.14
CA LYS A 13 7.45 -15.72 -11.29
C LYS A 13 7.98 -14.34 -11.66
N ARG A 14 8.57 -14.24 -12.85
CA ARG A 14 9.01 -12.95 -13.41
C ARG A 14 7.84 -11.98 -13.59
N ARG A 15 8.07 -10.73 -13.24
CA ARG A 15 7.16 -9.59 -13.35
C ARG A 15 7.96 -8.42 -13.92
N ASP A 16 7.34 -7.61 -14.75
CA ASP A 16 8.02 -6.40 -15.20
C ASP A 16 8.10 -5.38 -14.08
N VAL A 17 6.96 -5.12 -13.43
CA VAL A 17 6.86 -4.20 -12.29
C VAL A 17 6.04 -4.83 -11.17
N VAL A 18 6.51 -4.63 -9.94
CA VAL A 18 5.76 -4.97 -8.72
C VAL A 18 5.52 -3.71 -7.91
N THR A 19 4.26 -3.47 -7.51
CA THR A 19 3.92 -2.42 -6.56
C THR A 19 3.73 -3.02 -5.17
N CYS A 20 4.71 -2.84 -4.30
CA CYS A 20 4.67 -3.22 -2.89
C CYS A 20 3.92 -2.17 -2.08
N VAL A 21 2.79 -2.56 -1.49
CA VAL A 21 1.98 -1.67 -0.65
C VAL A 21 2.35 -1.84 0.81
N ALA A 22 2.44 -0.73 1.54
CA ALA A 22 2.71 -0.72 2.98
C ALA A 22 1.70 -1.60 3.77
N PRO A 23 2.10 -2.14 4.94
CA PRO A 23 1.24 -3.03 5.73
C PRO A 23 -0.14 -2.44 6.05
N LEU A 24 -1.19 -3.15 5.66
CA LEU A 24 -2.59 -2.82 5.89
C LEU A 24 -3.09 -3.43 7.21
N PHE A 25 -3.90 -2.70 7.96
CA PHE A 25 -4.36 -3.06 9.29
C PHE A 25 -5.68 -2.33 9.57
N GLY A 26 -6.67 -3.05 10.12
CA GLY A 26 -8.03 -2.56 10.22
C GLY A 26 -8.60 -2.11 8.88
N ASN A 27 -8.11 -2.68 7.76
CA ASN A 27 -8.38 -2.11 6.45
C ASN A 27 -9.84 -2.35 6.02
N GLU A 28 -10.49 -1.26 5.65
CA GLU A 28 -11.90 -1.22 5.23
C GLU A 28 -12.14 -0.29 4.04
N GLN A 29 -11.09 0.39 3.56
CA GLN A 29 -11.14 1.35 2.45
C GLN A 29 -11.12 0.64 1.08
N TRP A 30 -12.18 -0.10 0.79
CA TRP A 30 -12.28 -0.92 -0.41
C TRP A 30 -12.27 -0.12 -1.72
N GLN A 31 -12.72 1.15 -1.71
CA GLN A 31 -12.69 2.01 -2.90
C GLN A 31 -11.25 2.24 -3.39
N GLN A 32 -10.34 2.58 -2.48
CA GLN A 32 -8.92 2.78 -2.79
C GLN A 32 -8.27 1.46 -3.22
N ALA A 33 -8.58 0.35 -2.54
CA ALA A 33 -8.05 -0.96 -2.90
C ALA A 33 -8.44 -1.37 -4.33
N LEU A 34 -9.71 -1.19 -4.70
CA LEU A 34 -10.18 -1.46 -6.06
C LEU A 34 -9.53 -0.53 -7.07
N PHE A 35 -9.45 0.77 -6.76
CA PHE A 35 -8.88 1.77 -7.66
C PHE A 35 -7.41 1.45 -7.95
N ALA A 36 -6.61 1.21 -6.91
CA ALA A 36 -5.22 0.83 -7.03
C ALA A 36 -5.06 -0.48 -7.82
N ALA A 37 -5.83 -1.52 -7.50
CA ALA A 37 -5.76 -2.81 -8.19
C ALA A 37 -5.98 -2.70 -9.70
N HIS A 38 -6.99 -1.94 -10.11
CA HIS A 38 -7.32 -1.78 -11.53
C HIS A 38 -6.34 -0.87 -12.27
N VAL A 39 -5.92 0.26 -11.67
CA VAL A 39 -4.93 1.14 -12.29
C VAL A 39 -3.58 0.44 -12.43
N TYR A 40 -3.08 -0.20 -11.37
CA TYR A 40 -1.80 -0.90 -11.44
C TYR A 40 -1.83 -2.03 -12.46
N ARG A 41 -2.94 -2.79 -12.52
CA ARG A 41 -3.13 -3.84 -13.53
C ARG A 41 -3.14 -3.31 -14.95
N LYS A 42 -3.86 -2.21 -15.21
CA LYS A 42 -3.98 -1.57 -16.54
C LYS A 42 -2.62 -1.22 -17.11
N PHE A 43 -1.71 -0.72 -16.28
CA PHE A 43 -0.37 -0.30 -16.70
C PHE A 43 0.73 -1.35 -16.51
N GLY A 44 0.36 -2.59 -16.18
CA GLY A 44 1.27 -3.75 -16.18
C GLY A 44 1.99 -4.04 -14.86
N SER A 45 1.57 -3.43 -13.74
CA SER A 45 2.14 -3.74 -12.42
C SER A 45 1.34 -4.84 -11.69
N HIS A 46 2.04 -5.71 -10.97
CA HIS A 46 1.45 -6.67 -10.03
C HIS A 46 1.53 -6.09 -8.60
N MET A 47 0.41 -6.04 -7.87
CA MET A 47 0.42 -5.52 -6.50
C MET A 47 0.82 -6.58 -5.48
N HIS A 48 1.60 -6.20 -4.47
CA HIS A 48 1.89 -7.03 -3.30
C HIS A 48 1.37 -6.33 -2.04
N LEU A 49 0.37 -6.91 -1.38
CA LEU A 49 -0.28 -6.35 -0.21
C LEU A 49 0.14 -7.11 1.04
N TYR A 50 0.84 -6.43 1.94
CA TYR A 50 1.02 -6.92 3.31
C TYR A 50 -0.24 -6.65 4.10
N VAL A 51 -0.82 -7.70 4.69
CA VAL A 51 -2.06 -7.59 5.47
C VAL A 51 -1.78 -8.05 6.88
N ARG A 52 -1.99 -7.18 7.86
CA ARG A 52 -2.03 -7.51 9.28
C ARG A 52 -3.47 -7.81 9.71
N SER A 53 -4.42 -6.99 9.25
CA SER A 53 -5.85 -7.26 9.38
C SER A 53 -6.70 -6.50 8.37
N MET A 54 -7.82 -7.10 7.97
CA MET A 54 -8.74 -6.54 6.97
C MET A 54 -10.17 -7.05 7.19
N VAL A 55 -11.15 -6.14 7.13
CA VAL A 55 -12.57 -6.46 7.37
C VAL A 55 -13.06 -7.51 6.37
N SER A 56 -13.83 -8.50 6.83
CA SER A 56 -14.03 -9.76 6.07
C SER A 56 -14.50 -9.60 4.63
N PRO A 57 -15.54 -8.81 4.30
CA PRO A 57 -15.96 -8.64 2.90
C PRO A 57 -14.88 -8.02 2.01
N VAL A 58 -14.01 -7.16 2.57
CA VAL A 58 -12.89 -6.58 1.82
C VAL A 58 -11.81 -7.63 1.59
N PHE A 59 -11.47 -8.42 2.60
CA PHE A 59 -10.49 -9.51 2.47
C PHE A 59 -10.95 -10.56 1.46
N GLU A 60 -12.21 -10.99 1.56
CA GLU A 60 -12.83 -11.93 0.62
C GLU A 60 -12.75 -11.41 -0.82
N LEU A 61 -13.06 -10.13 -1.04
CA LEU A 61 -12.92 -9.50 -2.35
C LEU A 61 -11.47 -9.55 -2.83
N MET A 62 -10.51 -9.16 -1.99
CA MET A 62 -9.09 -9.19 -2.35
C MET A 62 -8.59 -10.61 -2.65
N LYS A 63 -9.13 -11.65 -2.01
CA LYS A 63 -8.84 -13.05 -2.35
C LYS A 63 -9.33 -13.44 -3.74
N VAL A 64 -10.45 -12.88 -4.20
CA VAL A 64 -10.87 -13.05 -5.61
C VAL A 64 -9.86 -12.39 -6.54
N TYR A 65 -9.43 -11.17 -6.24
CA TYR A 65 -8.46 -10.42 -7.04
C TYR A 65 -7.08 -11.08 -7.08
N GLU A 66 -6.66 -11.72 -5.98
CA GLU A 66 -5.45 -12.54 -5.93
C GLU A 66 -5.54 -13.72 -6.91
N ARG A 67 -6.66 -14.46 -6.93
CA ARG A 67 -6.87 -15.59 -7.85
C ARG A 67 -6.90 -15.15 -9.31
N GLU A 68 -7.40 -13.95 -9.59
CA GLU A 68 -7.42 -13.34 -10.93
C GLU A 68 -6.06 -12.71 -11.30
N GLY A 69 -5.07 -12.75 -10.40
CA GLY A 69 -3.70 -12.36 -10.67
C GLY A 69 -3.42 -10.86 -10.67
N TYR A 70 -4.26 -10.07 -9.98
CA TYR A 70 -4.03 -8.62 -9.77
C TYR A 70 -2.98 -8.37 -8.70
N LEU A 71 -3.04 -9.19 -7.65
CA LEU A 71 -2.30 -8.94 -6.42
C LEU A 71 -1.87 -10.23 -5.72
N THR A 72 -1.04 -10.09 -4.70
CA THR A 72 -0.71 -11.14 -3.72
C THR A 72 -1.03 -10.61 -2.33
N LEU A 73 -1.71 -11.41 -1.52
CA LEU A 73 -1.96 -11.14 -0.10
C LEU A 73 -0.93 -11.86 0.75
N GLN A 74 -0.07 -11.10 1.41
CA GLN A 74 1.00 -11.60 2.25
C GLN A 74 0.68 -11.35 3.72
N PRO A 75 0.63 -12.39 4.58
CA PRO A 75 0.50 -12.20 6.01
C PRO A 75 1.64 -11.34 6.57
N TRP A 76 1.28 -10.29 7.31
CA TRP A 76 2.21 -9.46 8.07
C TRP A 76 1.90 -9.57 9.56
N LEU A 77 2.80 -10.24 10.28
CA LEU A 77 2.53 -10.74 11.62
C LEU A 77 2.89 -9.73 12.72
N ARG A 78 2.16 -9.82 13.82
CA ARG A 78 2.57 -9.25 15.10
C ARG A 78 3.75 -10.03 15.65
N LEU A 79 4.64 -9.34 16.36
CA LEU A 79 5.66 -9.98 17.17
C LEU A 79 5.00 -10.60 18.40
N THR A 80 5.11 -11.90 18.57
CA THR A 80 4.61 -12.63 19.75
C THR A 80 5.77 -13.31 20.46
N LEU A 81 5.97 -12.98 21.74
CA LEU A 81 6.97 -13.62 22.58
C LEU A 81 6.31 -14.74 23.38
N LEU A 82 6.78 -15.98 23.21
CA LEU A 82 6.22 -17.13 23.92
C LEU A 82 6.60 -17.18 25.40
N THR A 83 7.70 -16.52 25.78
CA THR A 83 8.27 -16.57 27.12
C THR A 83 7.82 -15.42 28.02
N ILE A 84 7.17 -14.40 27.46
CA ILE A 84 6.73 -13.20 28.20
C ILE A 84 5.29 -12.86 27.79
N PRO A 85 4.33 -12.82 28.73
CA PRO A 85 2.95 -12.43 28.43
C PRO A 85 2.87 -11.01 27.87
N GLU A 86 1.97 -10.77 26.91
CA GLU A 86 1.74 -9.45 26.31
C GLU A 86 1.31 -8.39 27.35
N SER A 87 0.65 -8.81 28.43
CA SER A 87 0.27 -7.95 29.56
C SER A 87 1.47 -7.43 30.36
N GLU A 88 2.59 -8.14 30.35
CA GLU A 88 3.83 -7.72 30.99
C GLU A 88 4.70 -6.90 30.02
N PHE A 89 4.83 -7.37 28.78
CA PHE A 89 5.58 -6.67 27.75
C PHE A 89 5.02 -6.96 26.35
N ASN A 90 4.57 -5.90 25.68
CA ASN A 90 4.17 -5.95 24.28
C ASN A 90 5.26 -5.32 23.40
N PRO A 91 6.04 -6.10 22.62
CA PRO A 91 7.07 -5.53 21.76
C PRO A 91 6.49 -4.63 20.66
N ASN A 92 5.26 -4.88 20.22
CA ASN A 92 4.66 -4.17 19.08
C ASN A 92 4.34 -2.70 19.38
N VAL A 93 4.24 -2.29 20.66
CA VAL A 93 4.06 -0.86 21.02
C VAL A 93 5.32 -0.01 20.84
N ASN A 94 6.44 -0.66 20.49
CA ASN A 94 7.75 -0.08 20.21
C ASN A 94 8.19 -0.35 18.76
N VAL A 95 7.25 -0.73 17.90
CA VAL A 95 7.48 -0.96 16.47
C VAL A 95 6.84 0.18 15.69
N GLU A 96 7.67 0.99 15.03
CA GLU A 96 7.21 2.14 14.28
C GLU A 96 6.51 1.73 12.98
N PHE A 97 5.40 2.39 12.69
CA PHE A 97 4.59 2.26 11.48
C PHE A 97 4.33 0.81 11.06
N ARG A 98 4.19 -0.10 12.04
CA ARG A 98 3.94 -1.54 11.81
C ARG A 98 5.10 -2.24 11.12
N SER A 99 6.34 -1.83 11.39
CA SER A 99 7.52 -2.33 10.69
C SER A 99 7.43 -2.09 9.18
N GLN A 100 6.89 -0.94 8.74
CA GLN A 100 6.73 -0.63 7.32
C GLN A 100 8.04 -0.74 6.53
N ALA A 101 9.16 -0.29 7.10
CA ALA A 101 10.47 -0.45 6.49
C ALA A 101 10.89 -1.91 6.31
N ALA A 102 10.58 -2.77 7.29
CA ALA A 102 10.86 -4.20 7.20
C ALA A 102 9.97 -4.87 6.14
N ALA A 103 8.69 -4.49 6.03
CA ALA A 103 7.79 -5.02 5.00
C ALA A 103 8.22 -4.61 3.58
N GLN A 104 8.62 -3.34 3.40
CA GLN A 104 9.12 -2.87 2.11
C GLN A 104 10.46 -3.57 1.76
N THR A 105 11.35 -3.76 2.74
CA THR A 105 12.59 -4.53 2.53
C THR A 105 12.30 -6.01 2.22
N ASP A 106 11.35 -6.65 2.91
CA ASP A 106 10.91 -8.01 2.60
C ASP A 106 10.40 -8.12 1.16
N CYS A 107 9.61 -7.15 0.69
CA CYS A 107 9.10 -7.14 -0.68
C CYS A 107 10.23 -6.94 -1.71
N LEU A 108 11.15 -6.02 -1.44
CA LEU A 108 12.35 -5.81 -2.25
C LEU A 108 13.11 -7.13 -2.43
N LEU A 109 13.38 -7.83 -1.33
CA LEU A 109 14.14 -9.08 -1.33
C LEU A 109 13.38 -10.21 -2.03
N GLN A 110 12.07 -10.33 -1.82
CA GLN A 110 11.24 -11.32 -2.48
C GLN A 110 11.25 -11.19 -4.01
N TYR A 111 11.26 -9.96 -4.54
CA TYR A 111 11.20 -9.71 -5.98
C TYR A 111 12.54 -9.29 -6.59
N LYS A 112 13.63 -9.29 -5.82
CA LYS A 112 14.94 -8.76 -6.24
C LYS A 112 15.45 -9.34 -7.56
N GLU A 113 15.22 -10.63 -7.77
CA GLU A 113 15.66 -11.36 -8.96
C GLU A 113 14.54 -11.65 -9.97
N SER A 114 13.31 -11.22 -9.66
CA SER A 114 12.12 -11.55 -10.46
C SER A 114 11.32 -10.35 -10.93
N ALA A 115 11.65 -9.13 -10.49
CA ALA A 115 11.08 -7.89 -11.01
C ALA A 115 12.12 -7.06 -11.76
N SER A 116 11.73 -6.38 -12.84
CA SER A 116 12.59 -5.38 -13.49
C SER A 116 12.64 -4.09 -12.65
N TYR A 117 11.50 -3.68 -12.09
CA TYR A 117 11.38 -2.54 -11.16
C TYR A 117 10.41 -2.82 -10.02
N ILE A 118 10.64 -2.19 -8.87
CA ILE A 118 9.79 -2.34 -7.68
C ILE A 118 9.37 -0.96 -7.18
N ALA A 119 8.07 -0.70 -7.21
CA ALA A 119 7.46 0.51 -6.63
C ALA A 119 7.03 0.24 -5.19
N PHE A 120 7.27 1.19 -4.29
CA PHE A 120 6.86 1.11 -2.88
C PHE A 120 5.84 2.19 -2.59
N MET A 121 4.59 1.85 -2.32
CA MET A 121 3.47 2.82 -2.25
C MET A 121 2.65 2.59 -0.98
N ASP A 122 1.91 3.59 -0.52
CA ASP A 122 0.78 3.36 0.40
C ASP A 122 -0.49 3.00 -0.42
N LEU A 123 -1.57 2.52 0.21
CA LEU A 123 -2.76 2.04 -0.54
C LEU A 123 -3.49 3.18 -1.26
N ASP A 124 -3.41 4.37 -0.71
CA ASP A 124 -3.97 5.62 -1.25
C ASP A 124 -2.99 6.37 -2.16
N ASP A 125 -1.82 5.78 -2.45
CA ASP A 125 -0.83 6.30 -3.38
C ASP A 125 -0.96 5.57 -4.73
N VAL A 126 -1.32 6.31 -5.77
CA VAL A 126 -1.36 5.76 -7.13
C VAL A 126 -0.47 6.58 -8.06
N LEU A 127 0.63 5.95 -8.47
CA LEU A 127 1.49 6.48 -9.53
C LEU A 127 0.86 6.12 -10.88
N ILE A 128 0.53 7.10 -11.71
CA ILE A 128 -0.04 6.88 -13.05
C ILE A 128 1.05 7.22 -14.07
N PRO A 129 1.38 6.33 -15.03
CA PRO A 129 2.36 6.65 -16.07
C PRO A 129 1.95 7.88 -16.89
N ARG A 130 2.93 8.72 -17.18
CA ARG A 130 2.81 9.99 -17.92
C ARG A 130 3.76 10.08 -19.10
N LEU A 131 4.85 9.33 -19.09
CA LEU A 131 5.90 9.35 -20.12
C LEU A 131 5.75 8.21 -21.12
N ALA A 132 5.03 7.14 -20.75
CA ALA A 132 4.79 5.98 -21.60
C ALA A 132 3.46 5.31 -21.28
N GLY A 133 3.07 4.32 -22.10
CA GLY A 133 1.81 3.58 -21.94
C GLY A 133 1.84 2.46 -20.90
N THR A 134 2.99 2.15 -20.30
CA THR A 134 3.14 1.11 -19.27
C THR A 134 4.16 1.56 -18.20
N TYR A 135 4.12 0.96 -17.01
CA TYR A 135 5.14 1.22 -15.99
C TYR A 135 6.54 0.78 -16.44
N LEU A 136 6.64 -0.37 -17.13
CA LEU A 136 7.92 -0.88 -17.62
C LEU A 136 8.59 0.14 -18.54
N ASP A 137 7.86 0.65 -19.53
CA ASP A 137 8.39 1.59 -20.50
C ASP A 137 8.75 2.93 -19.85
N GLU A 138 7.91 3.43 -18.92
CA GLU A 138 8.18 4.68 -18.21
C GLU A 138 9.46 4.58 -17.36
N PHE A 139 9.58 3.53 -16.55
CA PHE A 139 10.75 3.36 -15.70
C PHE A 139 12.00 3.07 -16.53
N THR A 140 11.89 2.24 -17.56
CA THR A 140 13.00 1.99 -18.50
C THR A 140 13.49 3.29 -19.13
N HIS A 141 12.57 4.16 -19.58
CA HIS A 141 12.92 5.47 -20.14
C HIS A 141 13.70 6.33 -19.13
N LEU A 142 13.22 6.43 -17.89
CA LEU A 142 13.85 7.23 -16.85
C LEU A 142 15.23 6.67 -16.46
N PHE A 143 15.34 5.38 -16.16
CA PHE A 143 16.60 4.76 -15.76
C PHE A 143 17.64 4.72 -16.89
N HIS A 144 17.24 4.51 -18.15
CA HIS A 144 18.16 4.56 -19.29
C HIS A 144 18.71 5.97 -19.55
N SER A 145 17.92 7.00 -19.26
CA SER A 145 18.34 8.39 -19.40
C SER A 145 19.37 8.80 -18.34
N MET A 146 19.49 8.02 -17.26
CA MET A 146 20.29 8.36 -16.08
C MET A 146 21.01 7.11 -15.52
N PRO A 147 22.17 6.72 -16.09
CA PRO A 147 22.79 5.41 -15.81
C PRO A 147 23.26 5.21 -14.36
N ASN A 148 23.44 6.29 -13.59
CA ASN A 148 23.90 6.24 -12.19
C ASN A 148 22.75 6.41 -11.18
N VAL A 149 21.52 6.01 -11.52
CA VAL A 149 20.36 6.13 -10.62
C VAL A 149 19.94 4.76 -10.09
N ALA A 150 19.94 4.59 -8.77
CA ALA A 150 19.45 3.36 -8.13
C ALA A 150 17.94 3.35 -7.96
N PHE A 151 17.35 4.52 -7.72
CA PHE A 151 15.91 4.66 -7.54
C PHE A 151 15.40 6.06 -7.90
N LEU A 152 14.16 6.06 -8.37
CA LEU A 152 13.37 7.25 -8.65
C LEU A 152 12.53 7.58 -7.42
N HIS A 153 12.47 8.85 -7.06
CA HIS A 153 11.62 9.35 -5.97
C HIS A 153 10.60 10.33 -6.54
N TYR A 154 9.32 10.09 -6.23
CA TYR A 154 8.18 10.87 -6.70
C TYR A 154 7.51 11.53 -5.50
N SER A 155 7.22 12.83 -5.56
CA SER A 155 6.40 13.48 -4.53
C SER A 155 4.99 12.90 -4.50
N LYS A 156 4.30 13.07 -3.37
CA LYS A 156 2.87 12.81 -3.26
C LYS A 156 2.10 14.10 -3.42
N GLU A 157 1.12 14.13 -4.33
CA GLU A 157 0.26 15.29 -4.52
C GLU A 157 -1.13 15.00 -3.96
N ASN A 158 -1.53 15.78 -2.95
CA ASN A 158 -2.81 15.59 -2.30
C ASN A 158 -3.95 15.87 -3.28
N THR A 159 -4.91 14.95 -3.29
CA THR A 159 -6.13 15.07 -4.08
C THR A 159 -7.37 14.90 -3.22
N ARG A 160 -8.43 15.56 -3.65
CA ARG A 160 -9.80 15.30 -3.22
C ARG A 160 -10.56 14.58 -4.32
N LEU A 161 -11.45 13.69 -3.92
CA LEU A 161 -12.23 12.87 -4.84
C LEU A 161 -13.54 12.41 -4.19
N LYS A 162 -14.45 11.92 -5.00
CA LYS A 162 -15.69 11.30 -4.55
C LYS A 162 -15.67 9.82 -4.93
N ALA A 163 -16.25 8.97 -4.08
CA ALA A 163 -16.49 7.57 -4.40
C ALA A 163 -17.87 7.12 -3.93
N ALA A 164 -18.47 6.10 -4.55
CA ALA A 164 -19.73 5.56 -4.08
C ALA A 164 -19.56 4.86 -2.73
N ARG A 165 -20.54 5.01 -1.85
CA ARG A 165 -20.56 4.38 -0.52
C ARG A 165 -20.78 2.87 -0.60
N THR A 166 -21.54 2.40 -1.59
CA THR A 166 -21.95 1.00 -1.74
C THR A 166 -21.31 0.39 -2.98
N GLY A 167 -20.92 -0.89 -2.89
CA GLY A 167 -20.26 -1.59 -4.01
C GLY A 167 -21.13 -1.68 -5.27
N GLY A 168 -22.45 -1.81 -5.10
CA GLY A 168 -23.39 -1.89 -6.23
C GLY A 168 -23.58 -0.58 -7.03
N ARG A 169 -23.12 0.56 -6.51
CA ARG A 169 -23.15 1.87 -7.19
C ARG A 169 -21.76 2.39 -7.54
N PHE A 170 -20.74 1.57 -7.32
CA PHE A 170 -19.36 1.98 -7.53
C PHE A 170 -19.02 1.99 -9.03
N SER A 171 -18.39 3.08 -9.46
CA SER A 171 -17.92 3.27 -10.83
C SER A 171 -16.50 3.79 -10.78
N MET A 172 -15.58 3.12 -11.49
CA MET A 172 -14.20 3.58 -11.63
C MET A 172 -14.16 4.89 -12.40
N ARG A 173 -14.89 4.96 -13.51
CA ARG A 173 -15.03 6.17 -14.32
C ARG A 173 -15.56 7.33 -13.48
N GLY A 174 -16.61 7.08 -12.70
CA GLY A 174 -17.18 8.07 -11.79
C GLY A 174 -16.14 8.60 -10.81
N MET A 175 -15.45 7.72 -10.08
CA MET A 175 -14.39 8.09 -9.12
C MET A 175 -13.25 8.88 -9.79
N LEU A 176 -12.71 8.37 -10.90
CA LEU A 176 -11.63 8.98 -11.69
C LEU A 176 -11.97 10.41 -12.12
N SER A 177 -13.19 10.63 -12.63
CA SER A 177 -13.64 11.92 -13.13
C SER A 177 -13.82 13.01 -12.05
N THR A 178 -13.70 12.63 -10.77
CA THR A 178 -13.84 13.56 -9.64
C THR A 178 -12.53 13.90 -8.94
N ILE A 179 -11.42 13.29 -9.36
CA ILE A 179 -10.10 13.60 -8.80
C ILE A 179 -9.78 15.07 -9.06
N GLN A 180 -9.36 15.77 -8.01
CA GLN A 180 -8.94 17.16 -8.07
C GLN A 180 -7.71 17.36 -7.21
N PHE A 181 -6.64 17.88 -7.81
CA PHE A 181 -5.41 18.22 -7.13
C PHE A 181 -5.61 19.42 -6.20
N GLU A 182 -5.08 19.32 -4.99
CA GLU A 182 -5.13 20.38 -3.98
C GLU A 182 -3.88 21.25 -4.00
N GLN A 183 -2.91 20.93 -4.87
CA GLN A 183 -1.64 21.63 -5.01
C GLN A 183 -0.86 21.71 -3.70
N HIS A 184 -0.84 20.57 -2.98
CA HIS A 184 -0.09 20.39 -1.76
C HIS A 184 0.74 19.10 -1.87
N SER A 185 2.06 19.26 -1.87
CA SER A 185 3.01 18.16 -1.90
C SER A 185 3.32 17.63 -0.50
N GLU A 186 3.30 16.31 -0.34
CA GLU A 186 3.81 15.60 0.84
C GLU A 186 5.09 14.81 0.50
N THR A 187 5.79 14.31 1.53
CA THR A 187 6.95 13.42 1.35
C THR A 187 6.58 12.23 0.48
N GLY A 188 7.40 12.03 -0.55
CA GLY A 188 7.18 11.08 -1.62
C GLY A 188 7.34 9.61 -1.26
N LYS A 189 7.30 8.82 -2.34
CA LYS A 189 7.66 7.40 -2.37
C LYS A 189 8.58 7.11 -3.56
N MET A 190 8.94 5.85 -3.77
CA MET A 190 10.00 5.49 -4.69
C MET A 190 9.70 4.30 -5.60
N VAL A 191 10.46 4.24 -6.69
CA VAL A 191 10.58 3.09 -7.59
C VAL A 191 12.06 2.72 -7.66
N ALA A 192 12.41 1.50 -7.26
CA ALA A 192 13.76 0.97 -7.30
C ALA A 192 14.04 0.19 -8.57
N ASP A 193 15.28 0.29 -9.06
CA ASP A 193 15.94 -0.81 -9.75
C ASP A 193 16.49 -1.78 -8.69
N PRO A 194 15.95 -3.01 -8.58
CA PRO A 194 16.30 -3.93 -7.52
C PRO A 194 17.77 -4.39 -7.56
N ARG A 195 18.49 -4.18 -8.66
CA ARG A 195 19.92 -4.51 -8.78
C ARG A 195 20.80 -3.63 -7.90
N TYR A 196 20.35 -2.41 -7.60
CA TYR A 196 21.16 -1.38 -6.94
C TYR A 196 20.69 -1.02 -5.52
N VAL A 197 19.64 -1.70 -5.03
CA VAL A 197 19.05 -1.47 -3.70
C VAL A 197 18.96 -2.81 -2.95
N ASN A 198 19.49 -2.87 -1.73
CA ASN A 198 19.50 -4.10 -0.90
C ASN A 198 18.54 -4.03 0.30
N SER A 199 18.17 -2.84 0.73
CA SER A 199 17.17 -2.58 1.76
C SER A 199 16.51 -1.23 1.47
N THR A 200 15.32 -0.99 2.03
CA THR A 200 14.66 0.31 1.92
C THR A 200 14.00 0.70 3.24
N TRP A 201 13.54 1.96 3.32
CA TRP A 201 12.84 2.53 4.46
C TRP A 201 11.48 3.07 4.04
N ILE A 202 10.73 3.64 4.99
CA ILE A 202 9.32 4.08 4.83
C ILE A 202 9.06 4.91 3.56
N HIS A 203 10.01 5.77 3.19
CA HIS A 203 9.94 6.64 2.01
C HIS A 203 10.98 6.29 0.93
N TYR A 204 12.23 6.03 1.33
CA TYR A 204 13.35 5.69 0.45
C TYR A 204 14.52 5.08 1.25
N PRO A 205 15.46 4.34 0.62
CA PRO A 205 16.61 3.76 1.32
C PRO A 205 17.56 4.82 1.87
N ILE A 206 18.27 4.47 2.95
CA ILE A 206 19.31 5.33 3.54
C ILE A 206 20.55 5.32 2.64
N GLU A 207 20.87 4.17 2.05
CA GLU A 207 22.05 3.96 1.21
C GLU A 207 21.68 3.22 -0.09
N ALA A 208 22.38 3.54 -1.17
CA ALA A 208 22.33 2.83 -2.44
C ALA A 208 23.68 2.16 -2.72
N ALA A 209 23.76 1.32 -3.76
CA ALA A 209 25.04 0.79 -4.22
C ALA A 209 26.03 1.92 -4.55
N GLU A 210 27.32 1.66 -4.35
CA GLU A 210 28.38 2.64 -4.58
C GLU A 210 28.32 3.23 -6.00
N GLY A 211 28.40 4.56 -6.10
CA GLY A 211 28.30 5.29 -7.38
C GLY A 211 26.88 5.46 -7.91
N MET A 212 25.85 4.96 -7.21
CA MET A 212 24.46 5.13 -7.58
C MET A 212 23.77 6.19 -6.72
N GLU A 213 22.86 6.94 -7.33
CA GLU A 213 22.18 8.08 -6.71
C GLU A 213 20.66 7.95 -6.73
N ARG A 214 20.00 8.83 -5.97
CA ARG A 214 18.56 9.07 -6.05
C ARG A 214 18.27 10.11 -7.13
N TYR A 215 17.31 9.83 -8.00
CA TYR A 215 16.72 10.87 -8.84
C TYR A 215 15.35 11.30 -8.31
N ASN A 216 15.17 12.60 -8.06
CA ASN A 216 13.86 13.16 -7.73
C ASN A 216 13.16 13.52 -9.04
N VAL A 217 12.07 12.84 -9.36
CA VAL A 217 11.26 13.14 -10.54
C VAL A 217 10.53 14.47 -10.31
N PRO A 218 10.71 15.47 -11.18
CA PRO A 218 10.03 16.75 -11.02
C PRO A 218 8.50 16.60 -11.13
N ASN A 219 7.75 17.31 -10.29
CA ASN A 219 6.29 17.22 -10.25
C ASN A 219 5.64 17.56 -11.61
N HIS A 220 6.22 18.46 -12.40
CA HIS A 220 5.70 18.79 -13.73
C HIS A 220 5.82 17.61 -14.73
N VAL A 221 6.75 16.68 -14.48
CA VAL A 221 6.94 15.43 -15.24
C VAL A 221 5.93 14.38 -14.77
N ASN A 222 6.02 13.98 -13.50
CA ASN A 222 5.10 13.03 -12.88
C ASN A 222 5.17 13.12 -11.34
N ALA A 223 4.09 12.73 -10.67
CA ALA A 223 3.98 12.66 -9.22
C ALA A 223 2.92 11.63 -8.84
N ILE A 224 2.97 11.15 -7.60
CA ILE A 224 1.98 10.22 -7.07
C ILE A 224 0.67 10.96 -6.85
N THR A 225 -0.43 10.40 -7.37
CA THR A 225 -1.78 10.88 -7.09
C THR A 225 -2.20 10.34 -5.72
N HIS A 226 -2.08 11.16 -4.68
CA HIS A 226 -2.39 10.76 -3.30
C HIS A 226 -3.88 10.98 -3.03
N LEU A 227 -4.65 9.90 -2.87
CA LEU A 227 -6.11 9.88 -2.72
C LEU A 227 -6.55 10.27 -1.30
N LYS A 228 -6.00 11.38 -0.80
CA LYS A 228 -6.06 11.85 0.58
C LYS A 228 -7.48 12.10 1.08
N HIS A 229 -8.24 12.89 0.33
CA HIS A 229 -9.52 13.42 0.78
C HIS A 229 -10.67 12.82 -0.04
N MET A 230 -10.98 11.55 0.24
CA MET A 230 -12.10 10.84 -0.38
C MET A 230 -13.41 11.09 0.37
N ARG A 231 -14.41 11.62 -0.34
CA ARG A 231 -15.79 11.74 0.17
C ARG A 231 -16.66 10.61 -0.38
N VAL A 232 -17.22 9.81 0.51
CA VAL A 232 -18.20 8.77 0.12
C VAL A 232 -19.59 9.35 -0.05
N MET A 233 -20.23 9.01 -1.17
CA MET A 233 -21.54 9.49 -1.60
C MET A 233 -22.54 8.34 -1.64
N ASP A 234 -23.80 8.60 -1.26
CA ASP A 234 -24.84 7.57 -1.32
C ASP A 234 -25.29 7.29 -2.76
N GLU A 235 -25.23 8.31 -3.61
CA GLU A 235 -25.58 8.24 -5.03
C GLU A 235 -24.42 7.71 -5.88
N GLU A 236 -24.76 7.14 -7.03
CA GLU A 236 -23.77 6.84 -8.06
C GLU A 236 -23.14 8.13 -8.58
N ILE A 237 -21.84 8.10 -8.80
CA ILE A 237 -21.10 9.27 -9.27
C ILE A 237 -21.20 9.34 -10.79
N GLN A 238 -21.92 10.35 -11.25
CA GLN A 238 -22.02 10.66 -12.67
C GLN A 238 -20.63 11.01 -13.22
N SER A 239 -20.37 10.52 -14.44
CA SER A 239 -19.10 10.77 -15.11
C SER A 239 -18.99 12.24 -15.50
N GLY A 240 -17.88 12.86 -15.08
CA GLY A 240 -17.52 14.23 -15.43
C GLY A 240 -16.57 14.32 -16.63
N PRO A 241 -16.09 15.54 -16.97
CA PRO A 241 -15.01 15.73 -17.93
C PRO A 241 -13.71 15.06 -17.45
N LEU A 242 -12.76 14.87 -18.37
CA LEU A 242 -11.44 14.35 -18.03
C LEU A 242 -10.76 15.24 -17.00
N THR A 243 -10.29 14.63 -15.91
CA THR A 243 -9.48 15.31 -14.90
C THR A 243 -8.14 15.70 -15.50
N ALA A 244 -7.73 16.96 -15.33
CA ALA A 244 -6.41 17.43 -15.71
C ALA A 244 -5.36 17.10 -14.64
N TYR A 245 -4.14 16.78 -15.05
CA TYR A 245 -3.00 16.64 -14.14
C TYR A 245 -2.50 18.04 -13.72
N LYS A 246 -2.67 18.37 -12.43
CA LYS A 246 -2.40 19.72 -11.91
C LYS A 246 -1.66 19.69 -10.56
N PRO A 247 -0.45 19.12 -10.51
CA PRO A 247 0.35 19.05 -9.29
C PRO A 247 0.81 20.44 -8.84
N GLN A 248 1.34 20.54 -7.62
CA GLN A 248 2.06 21.70 -7.14
C GLN A 248 3.41 21.81 -7.87
N THR A 249 3.55 22.81 -8.73
CA THR A 249 4.81 23.15 -9.39
C THR A 249 4.83 24.62 -9.83
N TYR A 250 6.03 25.19 -9.98
CA TYR A 250 6.24 26.52 -10.57
C TYR A 250 6.40 26.48 -12.10
N GLU A 251 6.63 25.28 -12.65
CA GLU A 251 6.82 25.07 -14.09
C GLU A 251 5.49 24.89 -14.81
N GLN A 252 5.48 25.19 -16.11
CA GLN A 252 4.29 24.98 -16.93
C GLN A 252 4.00 23.49 -17.05
N VAL A 253 2.85 23.06 -16.52
CA VAL A 253 2.33 21.72 -16.72
C VAL A 253 1.50 21.71 -17.99
N SER A 254 1.70 20.70 -18.84
CA SER A 254 0.84 20.50 -19.99
C SER A 254 -0.60 20.26 -19.53
N ASP A 255 -1.60 20.87 -20.17
CA ASP A 255 -3.03 20.66 -19.90
C ASP A 255 -3.53 19.25 -20.26
N GLN A 256 -2.63 18.27 -20.36
CA GLN A 256 -2.96 16.88 -20.63
C GLN A 256 -3.80 16.29 -19.49
N PRO A 257 -4.78 15.44 -19.84
CA PRO A 257 -5.59 14.76 -18.84
C PRO A 257 -4.72 13.85 -17.97
N LEU A 258 -5.13 13.62 -16.73
CA LEU A 258 -4.50 12.68 -15.79
C LEU A 258 -4.41 11.28 -16.39
N LEU A 259 -5.48 10.85 -17.06
CA LEU A 259 -5.61 9.61 -17.80
C LEU A 259 -6.32 9.89 -19.13
N SER A 260 -5.97 9.15 -20.18
CA SER A 260 -6.70 9.22 -21.43
C SER A 260 -8.13 8.65 -21.26
N SER A 261 -9.05 9.06 -22.13
CA SER A 261 -10.40 8.48 -22.17
C SER A 261 -10.36 6.97 -22.44
N SER A 262 -9.47 6.50 -23.31
CA SER A 262 -9.30 5.07 -23.58
C SER A 262 -8.86 4.30 -22.34
N ASP A 263 -7.94 4.84 -21.53
CA ASP A 263 -7.48 4.16 -20.33
C ASP A 263 -8.56 4.11 -19.25
N ILE A 264 -9.35 5.17 -19.12
CA ILE A 264 -10.51 5.20 -18.21
C ILE A 264 -11.55 4.17 -18.63
N ASP A 265 -11.82 4.05 -19.93
CA ASP A 265 -12.76 3.08 -20.50
C ASP A 265 -12.28 1.65 -20.20
N ASP A 266 -11.01 1.35 -20.44
CA ASP A 266 -10.41 0.04 -20.18
C ASP A 266 -10.46 -0.34 -18.70
N ILE A 267 -10.14 0.60 -17.80
CA ILE A 267 -10.21 0.40 -16.34
C ILE A 267 -11.66 0.13 -15.91
N GLN A 268 -12.62 0.87 -16.46
CA GLN A 268 -14.04 0.67 -16.16
C GLN A 268 -14.53 -0.70 -16.65
N LEU A 269 -14.19 -1.09 -17.87
CA LEU A 269 -14.57 -2.37 -18.45
C LEU A 269 -13.98 -3.54 -17.67
N ASP A 270 -12.72 -3.44 -17.22
CA ASP A 270 -12.12 -4.48 -16.40
C ASP A 270 -12.77 -4.58 -15.01
N PHE A 271 -13.15 -3.45 -14.42
CA PHE A 271 -13.96 -3.45 -13.19
C PHE A 271 -15.32 -4.13 -13.41
N GLU A 272 -16.05 -3.78 -14.46
CA GLU A 272 -17.35 -4.39 -14.78
C GLU A 272 -17.24 -5.89 -15.03
N ARG A 273 -16.19 -6.33 -15.75
CA ARG A 273 -15.87 -7.75 -15.95
C ARG A 273 -15.67 -8.47 -14.61
N MET A 274 -14.95 -7.87 -13.68
CA MET A 274 -14.75 -8.42 -12.33
C MET A 274 -16.06 -8.42 -11.53
N ALA A 275 -16.82 -7.32 -11.57
CA ALA A 275 -18.10 -7.18 -10.88
C ALA A 275 -19.16 -8.18 -11.35
N ALA A 276 -19.13 -8.58 -12.63
CA ALA A 276 -20.04 -9.56 -13.21
C ALA A 276 -19.78 -11.01 -12.75
N LYS A 277 -18.63 -11.30 -12.12
CA LYS A 277 -18.37 -12.64 -11.56
C LYS A 277 -19.30 -12.90 -10.38
N ALA A 278 -19.93 -14.07 -10.34
CA ALA A 278 -20.92 -14.43 -9.31
C ALA A 278 -20.41 -14.22 -7.87
N GLU A 279 -19.15 -14.60 -7.60
CA GLU A 279 -18.53 -14.41 -6.28
C GLU A 279 -18.37 -12.93 -5.92
N VAL A 280 -17.87 -12.09 -6.85
CA VAL A 280 -17.72 -10.64 -6.64
C VAL A 280 -19.09 -9.97 -6.48
N ALA A 281 -20.06 -10.31 -7.33
CA ALA A 281 -21.43 -9.81 -7.24
C ALA A 281 -22.08 -10.12 -5.89
N SER A 282 -21.71 -11.25 -5.25
CA SER A 282 -22.18 -11.61 -3.90
C SER A 282 -21.46 -10.86 -2.77
N ILE A 283 -20.25 -10.36 -3.01
CA ILE A 283 -19.43 -9.65 -2.02
C ILE A 283 -19.71 -8.14 -2.07
N LEU A 284 -19.87 -7.53 -3.25
CA LEU A 284 -20.03 -6.07 -3.41
C LEU A 284 -21.13 -5.46 -2.51
N PRO A 285 -22.32 -6.08 -2.33
CA PRO A 285 -23.36 -5.55 -1.44
C PRO A 285 -23.01 -5.62 0.06
N ARG A 286 -22.06 -6.48 0.44
CA ARG A 286 -21.61 -6.69 1.83
C ARG A 286 -20.42 -5.80 2.20
N LEU A 287 -19.83 -5.08 1.24
CA LEU A 287 -18.72 -4.17 1.52
C LEU A 287 -19.13 -3.08 2.53
N PRO A 288 -18.20 -2.68 3.42
CA PRO A 288 -18.53 -1.73 4.48
C PRO A 288 -18.91 -0.36 3.91
N THR A 289 -19.96 0.22 4.48
CA THR A 289 -20.49 1.55 4.13
C THR A 289 -20.14 2.64 5.15
N SER A 290 -19.58 2.22 6.29
CA SER A 290 -19.00 3.05 7.33
C SER A 290 -17.59 2.57 7.65
N PHE A 291 -16.73 3.48 8.10
CA PHE A 291 -15.31 3.22 8.30
C PHE A 291 -14.86 3.52 9.75
N PRO A 292 -15.28 2.72 10.74
CA PRO A 292 -14.94 2.92 12.13
C PRO A 292 -13.44 2.69 12.45
N TYR A 293 -12.77 1.76 11.77
CA TYR A 293 -11.34 1.52 11.97
C TYR A 293 -10.51 2.69 11.46
N LEU A 294 -10.78 3.21 10.26
CA LEU A 294 -10.12 4.38 9.69
C LEU A 294 -10.20 5.57 10.64
N LYS A 295 -11.40 5.85 11.19
CA LYS A 295 -11.61 6.93 12.15
C LYS A 295 -10.82 6.72 13.45
N ALA A 296 -10.83 5.50 13.99
CA ALA A 296 -10.12 5.16 15.21
C ALA A 296 -8.59 5.28 15.03
N ILE A 297 -8.07 4.79 13.91
CA ILE A 297 -6.66 4.83 13.55
C ILE A 297 -6.20 6.28 13.35
N ALA A 298 -6.93 7.07 12.56
CA ALA A 298 -6.58 8.47 12.30
C ALA A 298 -6.52 9.27 13.61
N LYS A 299 -7.53 9.12 14.48
CA LYS A 299 -7.53 9.76 15.80
C LYS A 299 -6.34 9.31 16.66
N CYS A 300 -6.06 8.02 16.69
CA CYS A 300 -4.95 7.47 17.47
C CYS A 300 -3.61 8.06 17.02
N PHE A 301 -3.29 8.04 15.72
CA PHE A 301 -2.05 8.59 15.18
C PHE A 301 -1.93 10.09 15.40
N GLU A 302 -3.04 10.83 15.29
CA GLU A 302 -3.09 12.24 15.66
C GLU A 302 -2.73 12.45 17.13
N ASP A 303 -3.31 11.64 18.02
CA ASP A 303 -3.14 11.76 19.47
C ASP A 303 -1.79 11.30 20.00
N THR A 304 -1.08 10.43 19.28
CA THR A 304 0.19 9.84 19.74
C THR A 304 1.43 10.38 19.01
N TYR A 305 1.25 10.93 17.81
CA TYR A 305 2.36 11.28 16.91
C TYR A 305 2.16 12.63 16.22
N TYR A 306 1.19 12.76 15.31
CA TYR A 306 1.16 13.89 14.36
C TYR A 306 1.03 15.25 15.05
N LYS A 307 0.12 15.41 16.02
CA LYS A 307 -0.04 16.70 16.73
C LYS A 307 1.24 17.15 17.42
N PHE A 308 2.02 16.21 17.95
CA PHE A 308 3.28 16.50 18.65
C PHE A 308 4.42 16.76 17.67
N HIS A 309 4.49 15.97 16.60
CA HIS A 309 5.45 16.15 15.53
C HIS A 309 5.31 17.53 14.88
N TYR A 310 4.10 17.91 14.47
CA TYR A 310 3.85 19.19 13.80
C TYR A 310 3.93 20.41 14.74
N SER A 311 3.82 20.22 16.06
CA SER A 311 4.05 21.29 17.05
C SER A 311 5.47 21.34 17.59
N GLY A 312 6.39 20.52 17.07
CA GLY A 312 7.79 20.47 17.52
C GLY A 312 7.99 19.85 18.92
N ARG A 313 6.96 19.25 19.50
CA ARG A 313 6.96 18.62 20.85
C ARG A 313 7.47 17.18 20.78
N THR A 314 8.66 16.98 20.23
CA THR A 314 9.20 15.65 19.90
C THR A 314 9.39 14.74 21.12
N GLY A 315 9.66 15.28 22.31
CA GLY A 315 9.78 14.51 23.56
C GLY A 315 8.47 13.88 24.06
N GLU A 316 7.33 14.26 23.49
CA GLU A 316 6.01 13.70 23.83
C GLU A 316 5.50 12.68 22.81
N ILE A 317 6.27 12.48 21.73
CA ILE A 317 5.94 11.49 20.72
C ILE A 317 6.12 10.10 21.32
N THR A 318 5.08 9.26 21.16
CA THR A 318 5.23 7.82 21.38
C THR A 318 5.51 7.13 20.04
N CYS A 319 6.14 5.95 20.08
CA CYS A 319 6.40 5.16 18.88
C CYS A 319 5.10 5.00 18.06
N PRO A 320 5.04 5.53 16.82
CA PRO A 320 3.80 5.55 16.05
C PRO A 320 3.46 4.14 15.59
N GLY A 321 2.37 3.57 16.06
CA GLY A 321 1.98 2.20 15.70
C GLY A 321 0.56 1.87 16.15
N PRO A 322 -0.12 0.92 15.50
CA PRO A 322 -1.52 0.64 15.77
C PRO A 322 -1.75 -0.11 17.08
N ASP A 323 -0.73 -0.73 17.66
CA ASP A 323 -0.84 -1.48 18.92
C ASP A 323 -1.21 -0.60 20.13
N ARG A 324 -1.08 0.73 20.01
CA ARG A 324 -1.56 1.70 21.00
C ARG A 324 -3.01 2.13 20.76
N CYS A 325 -3.58 1.78 19.62
CA CYS A 325 -4.91 2.22 19.20
C CYS A 325 -5.99 1.28 19.72
N LEU A 326 -7.12 1.86 20.10
CA LEU A 326 -8.31 1.10 20.51
C LEU A 326 -9.16 0.78 19.30
N PHE A 327 -9.09 -0.49 18.87
CA PHE A 327 -9.81 -0.97 17.71
C PHE A 327 -11.27 -1.30 18.05
N PRO A 328 -12.24 -0.92 17.20
CA PRO A 328 -13.62 -1.39 17.27
C PRO A 328 -13.70 -2.92 17.35
N ARG A 329 -14.68 -3.43 18.11
CA ARG A 329 -14.96 -4.87 18.28
C ARG A 329 -16.27 -5.26 17.60
N GLY A 330 -16.46 -6.56 17.35
CA GLY A 330 -17.72 -7.10 16.84
C GLY A 330 -17.91 -6.99 15.32
N ILE A 331 -16.90 -6.51 14.59
CA ILE A 331 -16.88 -6.48 13.12
C ILE A 331 -16.03 -7.67 12.65
N PRO A 332 -16.56 -8.63 11.88
CA PRO A 332 -15.78 -9.74 11.36
C PRO A 332 -14.57 -9.27 10.57
N CYS A 333 -13.40 -9.85 10.87
CA CYS A 333 -12.14 -9.43 10.27
C CYS A 333 -11.17 -10.60 10.13
N TYR A 334 -10.47 -10.67 9.00
CA TYR A 334 -9.35 -11.59 8.84
C TYR A 334 -8.09 -10.96 9.42
N ASN A 335 -7.42 -11.69 10.31
CA ASN A 335 -6.16 -11.31 10.93
C ASN A 335 -5.05 -12.25 10.47
N SER A 336 -3.84 -11.70 10.33
CA SER A 336 -2.64 -12.51 10.11
C SER A 336 -2.27 -13.26 11.38
N VAL A 337 -2.14 -14.58 11.25
CA VAL A 337 -1.82 -15.50 12.34
C VAL A 337 -0.70 -16.45 11.93
N ALA A 338 0.00 -17.00 12.90
CA ALA A 338 1.08 -17.96 12.68
C ALA A 338 1.33 -18.81 13.93
N ASN A 339 2.04 -19.91 13.74
CA ASN A 339 2.63 -20.69 14.83
C ASN A 339 3.95 -20.05 15.23
N PHE A 340 4.12 -19.69 16.49
CA PHE A 340 5.36 -19.09 16.98
C PHE A 340 6.28 -20.15 17.60
N GLN A 341 7.58 -19.96 17.46
CA GLN A 341 8.61 -20.72 18.13
C GLN A 341 9.59 -19.79 18.86
N ALA A 342 10.15 -20.31 19.95
CA ALA A 342 11.20 -19.64 20.71
C ALA A 342 12.31 -20.65 21.01
N THR A 343 13.56 -20.26 20.78
CA THR A 343 14.72 -21.10 21.10
C THR A 343 15.89 -20.25 21.56
N THR A 344 16.75 -20.83 22.39
CA THR A 344 18.00 -20.22 22.84
C THR A 344 19.16 -21.01 22.25
N ASN A 345 20.16 -20.32 21.70
CA ASN A 345 21.35 -20.99 21.17
C ASN A 345 22.41 -21.26 22.26
N GLY A 346 22.06 -21.16 23.56
CA GLY A 346 23.02 -21.24 24.67
C GLY A 346 24.00 -20.06 24.75
N THR A 347 24.04 -19.22 23.71
CA THR A 347 24.56 -17.86 23.71
C THR A 347 23.47 -16.91 24.21
N LYS A 348 23.81 -15.67 24.58
CA LYS A 348 22.87 -14.65 25.11
C LYS A 348 21.79 -14.18 24.12
N LEU A 349 21.46 -14.98 23.11
CA LEU A 349 20.52 -14.68 22.03
C LEU A 349 19.30 -15.61 22.14
N ASN A 350 18.14 -14.98 22.30
CA ASN A 350 16.84 -15.65 22.18
C ASN A 350 16.29 -15.38 20.78
N LEU A 351 15.99 -16.45 20.05
CA LEU A 351 15.43 -16.39 18.72
C LEU A 351 13.95 -16.66 18.79
N HIS A 352 13.15 -15.73 18.27
CA HIS A 352 11.70 -15.84 18.15
C HIS A 352 11.34 -15.73 16.67
N TYR A 353 10.60 -16.70 16.16
CA TYR A 353 10.21 -16.71 14.75
C TYR A 353 8.84 -17.37 14.56
N ALA A 354 8.22 -17.08 13.42
CA ALA A 354 6.90 -17.58 13.05
C ALA A 354 7.01 -18.63 11.95
N MET A 355 6.08 -19.58 11.95
CA MET A 355 5.89 -20.61 10.94
C MET A 355 4.41 -20.67 10.54
N ASP A 356 4.14 -21.22 9.36
CA ASP A 356 2.77 -21.48 8.88
C ASP A 356 1.87 -20.24 8.90
N ALA A 357 2.42 -19.10 8.49
CA ALA A 357 1.71 -17.84 8.44
C ALA A 357 0.48 -17.93 7.51
N SER A 358 -0.68 -17.52 8.02
CA SER A 358 -1.97 -17.62 7.33
C SER A 358 -2.91 -16.51 7.79
N PHE A 359 -4.15 -16.55 7.32
CA PHE A 359 -5.20 -15.62 7.72
C PHE A 359 -6.32 -16.38 8.42
N MET A 360 -6.83 -15.81 9.52
CA MET A 360 -7.93 -16.37 10.29
C MET A 360 -8.99 -15.30 10.53
N GLU A 361 -10.26 -15.64 10.29
CA GLU A 361 -11.37 -14.76 10.60
C GLU A 361 -11.66 -14.77 12.10
N GLU A 362 -11.74 -13.59 12.70
CA GLU A 362 -12.03 -13.39 14.11
C GLU A 362 -13.00 -12.21 14.30
N SER A 363 -13.52 -12.08 15.53
CA SER A 363 -14.35 -10.92 15.91
C SER A 363 -13.46 -9.70 16.17
N GLY A 364 -13.42 -8.79 15.21
CA GLY A 364 -12.65 -7.56 15.26
C GLY A 364 -11.27 -7.68 14.60
N CYS A 365 -10.88 -6.61 13.91
CA CYS A 365 -9.52 -6.49 13.41
C CYS A 365 -8.54 -6.30 14.57
N LYS A 366 -7.38 -6.93 14.46
CA LYS A 366 -6.24 -6.70 15.34
C LYS A 366 -5.39 -5.57 14.76
N PRO A 367 -4.90 -4.65 15.60
CA PRO A 367 -3.95 -3.62 15.16
C PRO A 367 -2.75 -4.27 14.50
#